data_AF-A0A850UC72-F1
#
_entry.id   AF-A0A850UC72-F1
#
_cell.length_a   1.000
_cell.length_b   1.000
_cell.length_c   1.000
_cell.angle_alpha   90.00
_cell.angle_beta   90.00
_cell.angle_gamma   90.00
#
_symmetry.space_group_name_H-M   'P 1'
#
loop_
_entity.id
_entity.type
_entity.pdbx_description
1 polymer ?
#
loop_
_entity_poly.entity_id
_entity_poly.type
_entity_poly.pdbx_seq_one_letter_code
_entity_poly.pdbx_strand_id
1 'polypeptide(L)' 'LQGLQKLLTESVRFLAPYEVRQGQEAVARLQGDLAARRQQLQPKKKFAFRALKKEAA' A
#
# COMPACT_ATOMS: atom_id res chain seq x y z
N LEU A 1 -1.56 9.00 2.44
CA LEU A 1 -1.63 8.16 3.66
C LEU A 1 -0.54 8.50 4.69
N GLN A 2 0.70 8.81 4.29
CA GLN A 2 1.74 9.28 5.24
C GLN A 2 1.31 10.53 6.04
N GLY A 3 0.63 11.50 5.41
CA GLY A 3 0.08 12.67 6.12
C GLY A 3 -0.95 12.32 7.21
N LEU A 4 -1.77 11.28 7.01
CA LEU A 4 -2.72 10.82 8.02
C LEU A 4 -2.02 10.12 9.19
N GLN A 5 -0.96 9.34 8.93
CA GLN A 5 -0.13 8.77 9.99
C GLN A 5 0.54 9.87 10.82
N LYS A 6 1.06 10.91 10.14
CA LYS A 6 1.69 12.05 10.79
C LYS A 6 0.70 12.81 11.68
N LEU A 7 -0.49 13.13 11.15
CA LEU A 7 -1.56 13.76 11.93
C LEU A 7 -1.92 12.93 13.16
N LEU A 8 -2.16 11.62 12.99
CA LEU A 8 -2.49 10.74 14.11
C LEU A 8 -1.38 10.74 15.17
N THR A 9 -0.12 10.70 14.74
CA THR A 9 1.06 10.73 15.62
C THR A 9 1.14 12.03 16.42
N GLU A 10 0.90 13.17 15.76
CA GLU A 10 0.86 14.50 16.40
C GLU A 10 -0.30 14.63 17.38
N SER A 11 -1.43 13.97 17.07
CA SER A 11 -2.63 13.98 17.91
C SER A 11 -2.62 12.98 19.07
N VAL A 12 -1.66 12.03 19.16
CA VAL A 12 -1.65 10.97 20.20
C VAL A 12 -1.75 11.52 21.62
N ARG A 13 -1.15 12.69 21.90
CA ARG A 13 -1.17 13.29 23.24
C ARG A 13 -2.56 13.83 23.66
N PHE A 14 -3.46 13.97 22.70
CA PHE A 14 -4.80 14.54 22.90
C PHE A 14 -5.91 13.49 22.78
N LEU A 15 -5.58 12.28 22.34
CA LEU A 15 -6.53 11.20 22.09
C LEU A 15 -6.48 10.16 23.22
N ALA A 16 -7.63 9.59 23.55
CA ALA A 16 -7.68 8.44 24.44
C ALA A 16 -6.98 7.22 23.78
N PRO A 17 -6.43 6.27 24.57
CA PRO A 17 -5.74 5.10 24.02
C PRO A 17 -6.58 4.29 23.02
N TYR A 18 -7.89 4.22 23.23
CA TYR A 18 -8.82 3.55 22.32
C TYR A 18 -8.93 4.26 20.97
N GLU A 19 -9.04 5.60 20.97
CA GLU A 19 -9.14 6.41 19.76
C GLU A 19 -7.86 6.35 18.94
N VAL A 20 -6.70 6.31 19.61
CA VAL A 20 -5.40 6.10 18.94
C VAL A 20 -5.38 4.76 18.21
N ARG A 21 -5.80 3.67 18.88
CA ARG A 21 -5.85 2.33 18.26
C ARG A 21 -6.81 2.31 17.07
N GLN A 22 -8.00 2.88 17.24
CA GLN A 22 -9.00 2.97 16.17
C GLN A 22 -8.46 3.75 14.96
N GLY A 23 -7.78 4.87 15.18
CA GLY A 23 -7.17 5.66 14.11
C GLY A 23 -6.05 4.89 13.40
N GLN A 24 -5.21 4.17 14.13
CA GLN A 24 -4.14 3.34 13.55
C GLN A 24 -4.72 2.22 12.69
N GLU A 25 -5.75 1.52 13.18
CA GLU A 25 -6.45 0.46 12.44
C GLU A 25 -7.10 0.99 11.16
N ALA A 26 -7.78 2.14 11.23
CA ALA A 26 -8.40 2.76 10.07
C ALA A 26 -7.36 3.10 8.98
N VAL A 27 -6.21 3.67 9.37
CA VAL A 27 -5.12 3.97 8.42
C VAL A 27 -4.52 2.69 7.83
N ALA A 28 -4.32 1.65 8.64
CA ALA A 28 -3.82 0.36 8.18
C ALA A 28 -4.78 -0.30 7.17
N ARG A 29 -6.08 -0.26 7.42
CA ARG A 29 -7.10 -0.78 6.50
C ARG A 29 -7.06 -0.05 5.16
N LEU A 30 -7.00 1.28 5.16
CA LEU A 30 -6.90 2.08 3.93
C LEU A 30 -5.62 1.77 3.15
N GLN A 31 -4.50 1.52 3.84
CA GLN A 31 -3.26 1.09 3.19
C GLN A 31 -3.40 -0.30 2.57
N GLY A 32 -4.07 -1.24 3.24
CA GLY A 32 -4.38 -2.57 2.71
C GLY A 32 -5.24 -2.50 1.45
N ASP A 33 -6.33 -1.73 1.48
CA ASP A 33 -7.23 -1.57 0.33
C ASP A 33 -6.50 -0.92 -0.87
N LEU A 34 -5.64 0.08 -0.60
CA LEU A 34 -4.83 0.71 -1.63
C LEU A 34 -3.80 -0.26 -2.20
N ALA A 35 -3.14 -1.06 -1.36
CA ALA A 35 -2.20 -2.10 -1.80
C ALA A 35 -2.89 -3.16 -2.67
N ALA A 36 -4.10 -3.59 -2.30
CA ALA A 36 -4.90 -4.54 -3.08
C ALA A 36 -5.26 -3.96 -4.47
N ARG A 37 -5.74 -2.72 -4.53
CA ARG A 37 -6.00 -2.03 -5.80
C ARG A 37 -4.73 -1.83 -6.61
N ARG A 38 -3.62 -1.48 -5.95
CA ARG A 38 -2.32 -1.34 -6.59
C ARG A 38 -1.86 -2.66 -7.20
N GLN A 39 -2.10 -3.80 -6.55
CA GLN A 39 -1.79 -5.13 -7.08
C GLN A 39 -2.65 -5.49 -8.30
N GLN A 40 -3.91 -5.06 -8.33
CA GLN A 40 -4.81 -5.27 -9.48
C GLN A 40 -4.41 -4.41 -10.69
N LEU A 41 -3.96 -3.18 -10.45
CA LEU A 41 -3.64 -2.20 -11.50
C LEU A 41 -2.17 -2.23 -11.94
N GLN A 42 -1.24 -2.58 -11.04
CA GLN A 42 0.14 -2.75 -11.43
C GLN A 42 0.23 -3.93 -12.38
N PRO A 43 0.84 -3.76 -13.57
CA PRO A 43 1.14 -4.89 -14.41
C PRO A 43 2.04 -5.82 -13.60
N LYS A 44 1.52 -6.97 -13.17
CA LYS A 44 2.31 -8.05 -12.58
C LYS A 44 3.49 -8.23 -13.50
N LYS A 45 4.71 -7.92 -13.03
CA LYS A 45 5.96 -7.86 -13.80
C LYS A 45 5.91 -8.83 -14.98
N LYS A 46 5.46 -8.36 -16.15
CA LYS A 46 5.53 -9.11 -17.40
C LYS A 46 6.93 -8.93 -17.95
N PHE A 47 7.95 -9.20 -17.13
CA PHE A 47 9.22 -9.66 -17.67
C PHE A 47 9.04 -11.15 -18.01
N ALA A 48 8.10 -11.44 -18.91
CA ALA A 48 8.23 -12.61 -19.73
C ALA A 48 9.33 -12.22 -20.73
N PHE A 49 10.57 -12.51 -20.38
CA PHE A 49 11.66 -12.54 -21.34
C PHE A 49 11.32 -13.66 -22.32
N ARG A 50 10.48 -13.35 -23.33
CA ARG A 50 10.31 -14.23 -24.48
C ARG A 50 11.69 -14.27 -25.12
N ALA A 51 12.43 -15.35 -24.85
CA ALA A 51 13.59 -15.71 -25.63
C ALA A 51 13.11 -15.84 -27.07
N LEU A 52 13.31 -14.79 -27.85
CA LEU A 52 13.19 -14.84 -29.30
C LEU A 52 14.32 -15.79 -29.72
N LYS A 53 14.03 -17.09 -29.79
CA LYS A 53 14.89 -18.01 -30.53
C LYS A 53 15.02 -17.42 -31.92
N LYS A 54 16.19 -16.86 -32.21
CA LYS A 54 16.59 -16.54 -33.58
C LYS A 54 16.89 -17.88 -34.23
N GLU A 55 15.85 -18.55 -34.74
CA GLU A 55 16.04 -19.48 -35.84
C GLU A 55 16.18 -18.70 -37.14
N ALA A 56 17.01 -19.27 -38.03
CA ALA A 56 17.30 -18.92 -39.42
C ALA A 56 18.19 -17.69 -39.65
N ALA A 57 19.44 -17.90 -40.08
CA ALA A 57 19.84 -18.08 -41.48
C ALA A 57 21.37 -18.01 -41.60
#